data_AF-A0A924AI48-F1
#
_entry.id   AF-A0A924AI48-F1
#
_cell.length_a   1.000
_cell.length_b   1.000
_cell.length_c   1.000
_cell.angle_alpha   90.00
_cell.angle_beta   90.00
_cell.angle_gamma   90.00
#
_symmetry.space_group_name_H-M   'P 1'
#
loop_
_entity.id
_entity.type
_entity.pdbx_description
1 polymer ?
#
loop_
_entity_poly.entity_id
_entity_poly.type
_entity_poly.pdbx_seq_one_letter_code
_entity_poly.pdbx_strand_id
1 'polypeptide(L)'
;MTKKRLTSLDVFRGFTIMLMIIVNNPGSWAAIYPPLRHAEWNGCTLTDLVFPFFIFIVGTAIPFAIHKKFDSAIINKIMVRSLRIFCLGLFLNFFNSIAFFGFTGIPILIEKLIITLAVAYALLGKFKLKIKTFLAFSILSILLLLAFSGIPAYQEVRIPGVLQRIAIVYLCTSILYLKSRTKTQILVVAALLLG
;
A
#
# COMPACT_ATOMS: atom_id res chain seq x y z
N MET A 1 -0.79 31.20 0.53
CA MET A 1 -0.41 30.50 -0.72
C MET A 1 -1.23 29.23 -0.83
N THR A 2 -2.18 29.18 -1.76
CA THR A 2 -2.93 27.96 -2.10
C THR A 2 -1.92 26.92 -2.59
N LYS A 3 -1.82 25.77 -1.89
CA LYS A 3 -0.94 24.67 -2.28
C LYS A 3 -1.36 24.18 -3.66
N LYS A 4 -0.61 24.52 -4.71
CA LYS A 4 -0.86 24.03 -6.06
C LYS A 4 -0.54 22.53 -6.08
N ARG A 5 -1.54 21.73 -6.44
CA ARG A 5 -1.37 20.29 -6.63
C ARG A 5 -0.38 20.05 -7.77
N LEU A 6 0.60 19.17 -7.57
CA LEU A 6 1.63 18.85 -8.56
C LEU A 6 1.07 17.82 -9.55
N THR A 7 0.57 18.26 -10.69
CA THR A 7 0.01 17.39 -11.72
C THR A 7 1.03 16.39 -12.26
N SER A 8 2.29 16.80 -12.44
CA SER A 8 3.38 15.91 -12.90
C SER A 8 3.58 14.71 -11.98
N LEU A 9 3.50 14.93 -10.66
CA LEU A 9 3.62 13.88 -9.66
C LEU A 9 2.48 12.87 -9.75
N ASP A 10 1.25 13.35 -9.92
CA ASP A 10 0.07 12.49 -10.04
C ASP A 10 0.05 11.71 -11.35
N VAL A 11 0.45 12.32 -12.47
CA VAL A 11 0.59 11.65 -13.77
C VAL A 11 1.63 10.55 -13.71
N PHE A 12 2.80 10.82 -13.14
CA PHE A 12 3.85 9.80 -13.00
C PHE A 12 3.42 8.64 -12.10
N ARG A 13 2.73 8.92 -10.99
CA ARG A 13 2.13 7.88 -10.14
C ARG A 13 1.14 7.02 -10.91
N GLY A 14 0.23 7.65 -11.66
CA GLY A 14 -0.74 6.93 -12.50
C GLY A 14 -0.05 6.05 -13.54
N PHE A 15 0.98 6.57 -14.20
CA PHE A 15 1.78 5.84 -15.17
C PHE A 15 2.48 4.61 -14.55
N THR A 16 3.10 4.75 -13.37
CA THR A 16 3.73 3.60 -12.68
C THR A 16 2.73 2.51 -12.31
N ILE A 17 1.51 2.87 -11.89
CA ILE A 17 0.45 1.90 -11.58
C ILE A 17 -0.05 1.22 -12.86
N MET A 18 -0.23 1.98 -13.94
CA MET A 18 -0.62 1.44 -15.25
C MET A 18 0.40 0.42 -15.75
N LEU A 19 1.70 0.76 -15.71
CA LEU A 19 2.76 -0.18 -16.06
C LEU A 19 2.73 -1.42 -15.17
N MET A 20 2.54 -1.26 -13.86
CA MET A 20 2.43 -2.38 -12.90
C MET A 20 1.30 -3.35 -13.27
N ILE A 21 0.15 -2.85 -13.74
CA ILE A 21 -0.96 -3.69 -14.18
C ILE A 21 -0.60 -4.45 -15.47
N ILE A 22 0.02 -3.76 -16.44
CA ILE A 22 0.41 -4.35 -17.72
C ILE A 22 1.42 -5.48 -17.53
N VAL A 23 2.45 -5.26 -16.71
CA VAL A 23 3.53 -6.24 -16.51
C VAL A 23 3.09 -7.44 -15.66
N ASN A 24 2.18 -7.24 -14.71
CA ASN A 24 1.69 -8.31 -13.85
C ASN A 24 0.59 -9.15 -14.52
N ASN A 25 -0.01 -8.68 -15.61
CA ASN A 25 -1.07 -9.39 -16.30
C ASN A 25 -0.85 -9.42 -17.82
N PRO A 26 0.18 -10.12 -18.32
CA PRO A 26 0.51 -10.19 -19.75
C PRO A 26 -0.49 -11.02 -20.57
N GLY A 27 -1.55 -11.55 -19.97
CA GLY A 27 -2.52 -12.44 -20.59
C GLY A 27 -2.02 -13.88 -20.69
N SER A 28 -0.94 -14.10 -21.45
CA SER A 28 -0.27 -15.40 -21.56
C SER A 28 1.20 -15.29 -21.20
N TRP A 29 1.64 -16.07 -20.20
CA TRP A 29 3.04 -16.16 -19.80
C TRP A 29 3.95 -16.75 -20.90
N ALA A 30 3.37 -17.44 -21.90
CA ALA A 30 4.10 -17.98 -23.05
C ALA A 30 4.34 -16.95 -24.17
N ALA A 31 3.55 -15.86 -24.21
CA ALA A 31 3.57 -14.86 -25.28
C ALA A 31 3.77 -13.44 -24.74
N ILE A 32 4.72 -13.27 -23.81
CA ILE A 32 5.07 -11.96 -23.24
C ILE A 32 5.91 -11.19 -24.25
N TYR A 33 5.54 -9.94 -24.56
CA TYR A 33 6.35 -9.05 -25.39
C TYR A 33 7.76 -8.87 -24.79
N PRO A 34 8.84 -8.92 -25.58
CA PRO A 34 10.20 -8.88 -25.06
C PRO A 34 10.51 -7.70 -24.12
N PRO A 35 10.05 -6.45 -24.36
CA PRO A 35 10.26 -5.34 -23.42
C PRO A 35 9.50 -5.46 -22.09
N LEU A 36 8.47 -6.32 -22.04
CA LEU A 36 7.64 -6.59 -20.86
C LEU A 36 8.07 -7.87 -20.12
N ARG A 37 9.19 -8.49 -20.50
CA ARG A 37 9.79 -9.58 -19.72
C ARG A 37 10.79 -9.00 -18.73
N HIS A 38 10.82 -9.62 -17.55
CA HIS A 38 11.90 -9.41 -16.59
C HIS A 38 13.22 -9.89 -17.19
N ALA A 39 14.31 -9.18 -16.91
CA ALA A 39 15.64 -9.70 -17.17
C ALA A 39 15.86 -10.98 -16.33
N GLU A 40 16.52 -11.99 -16.89
CA GLU A 40 16.76 -13.26 -16.17
C GLU A 40 17.74 -13.09 -15.01
N TRP A 41 18.76 -12.25 -15.17
CA TRP A 41 19.78 -12.02 -14.15
C TRP A 41 20.51 -10.69 -14.33
N ASN A 42 21.20 -10.52 -15.45
CA ASN A 42 21.90 -9.30 -15.81
C ASN A 42 21.12 -8.58 -16.91
N GLY A 43 20.64 -7.38 -16.60
CA GLY A 43 19.86 -6.57 -17.52
C GLY A 43 19.00 -5.59 -16.76
N CYS A 44 18.41 -4.65 -17.49
CA CYS A 44 17.42 -3.74 -16.95
C CYS A 44 16.35 -3.59 -18.02
N THR A 45 15.22 -4.26 -17.84
CA THR A 45 14.06 -4.06 -18.72
C THR A 45 13.11 -3.04 -18.11
N LEU A 46 12.11 -2.60 -18.88
CA LEU A 46 11.13 -1.63 -18.42
C LEU A 46 10.34 -2.15 -17.21
N THR A 47 10.13 -3.47 -17.12
CA THR A 47 9.39 -4.10 -16.03
C THR A 47 10.11 -4.03 -14.70
N ASP A 48 11.44 -4.09 -14.72
CA ASP A 48 12.28 -4.06 -13.53
C ASP A 48 12.30 -2.67 -12.88
N LEU A 49 12.08 -1.61 -13.68
CA LEU A 49 12.06 -0.22 -13.23
C LEU A 49 10.72 0.22 -12.62
N VAL A 50 9.63 -0.53 -12.85
CA VAL A 50 8.28 -0.15 -12.37
C VAL A 50 8.26 0.03 -10.85
N PHE A 51 8.81 -0.94 -10.11
CA PHE A 51 8.81 -0.88 -8.64
C PHE A 51 9.75 0.21 -8.08
N PRO A 52 11.01 0.35 -8.54
CA PRO A 52 11.86 1.49 -8.18
C PRO A 52 11.21 2.85 -8.43
N PHE A 53 10.59 3.06 -9.59
CA PHE A 53 9.89 4.31 -9.90
C PHE A 53 8.69 4.54 -8.97
N PHE A 54 7.94 3.50 -8.64
CA PHE A 54 6.83 3.59 -7.69
C PHE A 54 7.30 4.01 -6.29
N ILE A 55 8.35 3.39 -5.75
CA ILE A 55 8.87 3.75 -4.42
C ILE A 55 9.46 5.15 -4.42
N PHE A 56 10.20 5.53 -5.48
CA PHE A 56 10.73 6.87 -5.65
C PHE A 56 9.63 7.93 -5.62
N ILE A 57 8.59 7.78 -6.45
CA ILE A 57 7.53 8.79 -6.55
C ILE A 57 6.66 8.87 -5.29
N VAL A 58 6.44 7.75 -4.60
CA VAL A 58 5.74 7.73 -3.32
C VAL A 58 6.57 8.44 -2.25
N GLY A 59 7.89 8.25 -2.24
CA GLY A 59 8.82 8.91 -1.33
C GLY A 59 8.91 10.42 -1.57
N THR A 60 9.09 10.86 -2.82
CA THR A 60 9.20 12.29 -3.16
C THR A 60 7.91 13.05 -2.85
N ALA A 61 6.76 12.39 -2.81
CA ALA A 61 5.48 13.00 -2.42
C ALA A 61 5.43 13.43 -0.94
N ILE A 62 6.23 12.84 -0.05
CA ILE A 62 6.14 13.04 1.40
C ILE A 62 6.47 14.50 1.80
N PRO A 63 7.61 15.09 1.38
CA PRO A 63 7.94 16.48 1.68
C PRO A 63 6.92 17.50 1.16
N PHE A 64 6.30 17.22 0.00
CA PHE A 64 5.28 18.09 -0.57
C PHE A 64 3.93 17.98 0.16
N ALA A 65 3.61 16.78 0.66
CA ALA A 65 2.37 16.54 1.38
C ALA A 65 2.40 17.06 2.83
N ILE A 66 3.55 16.94 3.51
CA ILE A 66 3.69 17.19 4.95
C ILE A 66 4.48 18.49 5.20
N HIS A 67 3.93 19.38 6.04
CA HIS A 67 4.69 20.53 6.54
C HIS A 67 5.60 20.08 7.68
N LYS A 68 6.85 20.58 7.73
CA LYS A 68 7.80 20.37 8.86
C LYS A 68 7.38 21.12 10.13
N LYS A 69 6.12 20.98 10.54
CA LYS A 69 5.62 21.42 11.84
C LYS A 69 5.21 20.17 12.60
N PHE A 70 5.84 19.96 13.76
CA PHE A 70 5.47 18.86 14.63
C PHE A 70 4.15 19.20 15.31
N ASP A 71 3.08 18.57 14.85
CA ASP A 71 1.72 18.75 15.36
C ASP A 71 1.08 17.37 15.53
N SER A 72 0.49 17.14 16.70
CA SER A 72 -0.24 15.91 17.04
C SER A 72 -1.30 15.58 16.00
N ALA A 73 -1.94 16.59 15.39
CA ALA A 73 -2.92 16.37 14.33
C ALA A 73 -2.29 15.81 13.04
N ILE A 74 -1.05 16.21 12.70
CA ILE A 74 -0.31 15.71 11.54
C ILE A 74 0.15 14.27 11.81
N ILE A 75 0.66 13.99 13.00
CA ILE A 75 1.08 12.64 13.41
C ILE A 75 -0.11 11.68 13.35
N ASN A 76 -1.26 12.07 13.89
CA ASN A 76 -2.46 11.25 13.83
C ASN A 76 -2.91 10.99 12.38
N LYS A 77 -2.83 11.99 11.48
CA LYS A 77 -3.09 11.79 10.05
C LYS A 77 -2.14 10.78 9.40
N ILE A 78 -0.84 10.82 9.74
CA ILE A 78 0.16 9.88 9.23
C ILE A 78 -0.10 8.47 9.75
N MET A 79 -0.36 8.34 11.05
CA MET A 79 -0.71 7.06 11.69
C MET A 79 -1.93 6.43 11.05
N VAL A 80 -3.03 7.17 10.92
CA VAL A 80 -4.28 6.68 10.32
C VAL A 80 -4.11 6.36 8.84
N ARG A 81 -3.26 7.09 8.10
CA ARG A 81 -2.96 6.74 6.71
C ARG A 81 -2.17 5.45 6.61
N SER A 82 -1.14 5.28 7.43
CA SER A 82 -0.30 4.08 7.47
C SER A 82 -1.14 2.86 7.86
N LEU A 83 -1.94 2.99 8.93
CA LEU A 83 -2.84 1.96 9.41
C LEU A 83 -3.84 1.51 8.34
N ARG A 84 -4.46 2.45 7.61
CA ARG A 84 -5.40 2.09 6.53
C ARG A 84 -4.74 1.36 5.37
N ILE A 85 -3.53 1.75 4.96
CA ILE A 85 -2.78 1.03 3.91
C ILE A 85 -2.45 -0.37 4.39
N PHE A 86 -2.06 -0.51 5.66
CA PHE A 86 -1.78 -1.80 6.28
C PHE A 86 -3.02 -2.71 6.34
N CYS A 87 -4.15 -2.18 6.81
CA CYS A 87 -5.42 -2.91 6.86
C CYS A 87 -5.89 -3.32 5.46
N LEU A 88 -5.72 -2.45 4.46
CA LEU A 88 -6.09 -2.77 3.08
C LEU A 88 -5.20 -3.89 2.52
N GLY A 89 -3.90 -3.88 2.83
CA GLY A 89 -2.99 -4.98 2.50
C GLY A 89 -3.37 -6.31 3.16
N LEU A 90 -3.71 -6.27 4.46
CA LEU A 90 -4.14 -7.48 5.17
C LEU A 90 -5.45 -8.02 4.58
N PHE A 91 -6.44 -7.15 4.40
CA PHE A 91 -7.73 -7.53 3.83
C PHE A 91 -7.58 -8.22 2.46
N LEU A 92 -6.71 -7.70 1.58
CA LEU A 92 -6.44 -8.34 0.28
C LEU A 92 -5.83 -9.74 0.42
N ASN A 93 -5.03 -10.00 1.46
CA ASN A 93 -4.49 -11.34 1.71
C ASN A 93 -5.57 -12.32 2.19
N PHE A 94 -6.60 -11.83 2.90
CA PHE A 94 -7.76 -12.64 3.28
C PHE A 94 -8.72 -12.90 2.11
N PHE A 95 -8.67 -12.11 1.04
CA PHE A 95 -9.64 -12.13 -0.06
C PHE A 95 -9.89 -13.53 -0.66
N ASN A 96 -8.85 -14.33 -0.80
CA ASN A 96 -8.98 -15.69 -1.33
C ASN A 96 -9.76 -16.62 -0.40
N SER A 97 -9.58 -16.46 0.92
CA SER A 97 -10.20 -17.27 1.97
C SER A 97 -11.61 -16.81 2.38
N ILE A 98 -12.15 -15.72 1.79
CA ILE A 98 -13.51 -15.26 2.07
C ILE A 98 -14.51 -16.22 1.41
N ALA A 99 -15.11 -17.10 2.21
CA ALA A 99 -16.21 -17.98 1.82
C ALA A 99 -17.10 -18.24 3.04
N PHE A 100 -18.04 -17.34 3.35
CA PHE A 100 -18.87 -17.47 4.55
C PHE A 100 -20.04 -18.44 4.35
N PHE A 101 -20.62 -18.49 3.15
CA PHE A 101 -21.87 -19.19 2.89
C PHE A 101 -21.73 -20.51 2.11
N GLY A 102 -20.50 -20.95 1.82
CA GLY A 102 -20.24 -22.21 1.11
C GLY A 102 -20.77 -22.25 -0.34
N PHE A 103 -21.10 -21.10 -0.92
CA PHE A 103 -21.58 -21.02 -2.29
C PHE A 103 -20.47 -21.34 -3.30
N THR A 104 -20.84 -21.95 -4.43
CA THR A 104 -19.93 -22.26 -5.54
C THR A 104 -20.26 -21.42 -6.77
N GLY A 105 -19.25 -21.04 -7.55
CA GLY A 105 -19.44 -20.30 -8.81
C GLY A 105 -19.68 -18.79 -8.64
N ILE A 106 -20.61 -18.23 -9.40
CA ILE A 106 -20.87 -16.78 -9.45
C ILE A 106 -21.27 -16.16 -8.08
N PRO A 107 -22.06 -16.83 -7.21
CA PRO A 107 -22.45 -16.25 -5.93
C PRO A 107 -21.27 -15.94 -4.99
N ILE A 108 -20.20 -16.74 -5.01
CA ILE A 108 -19.01 -16.46 -4.18
C ILE A 108 -18.29 -15.19 -4.65
N LEU A 109 -18.32 -14.91 -5.96
CA LEU A 109 -17.73 -13.69 -6.52
C LEU A 109 -18.52 -12.46 -6.06
N ILE A 110 -19.86 -12.56 -6.05
CA ILE A 110 -20.74 -11.48 -5.57
C ILE A 110 -20.48 -11.21 -4.09
N GLU A 111 -20.40 -12.25 -3.26
CA GLU A 111 -20.07 -12.13 -1.84
C GLU A 111 -18.73 -11.42 -1.62
N LYS A 112 -17.68 -11.87 -2.31
CA LYS A 112 -16.34 -11.27 -2.27
C LYS A 112 -16.35 -9.81 -2.71
N LEU A 113 -17.08 -9.47 -3.77
CA LEU A 113 -17.20 -8.10 -4.26
C LEU A 113 -17.92 -7.19 -3.27
N ILE A 114 -19.03 -7.65 -2.67
CA ILE A 114 -19.78 -6.89 -1.68
C ILE A 114 -18.90 -6.60 -0.45
N ILE A 115 -18.22 -7.62 0.08
CA ILE A 115 -17.33 -7.46 1.24
C ILE A 115 -16.17 -6.51 0.90
N THR A 116 -15.58 -6.66 -0.29
CA THR A 116 -14.50 -5.79 -0.77
C THR A 116 -14.95 -4.34 -0.89
N LEU A 117 -16.14 -4.09 -1.44
CA LEU A 117 -16.69 -2.74 -1.57
C LEU A 117 -17.00 -2.14 -0.20
N ALA A 118 -17.57 -2.91 0.72
CA ALA A 118 -17.84 -2.48 2.09
C ALA A 118 -16.56 -2.09 2.83
N VAL A 119 -15.52 -2.94 2.80
CA VAL A 119 -14.22 -2.65 3.44
C VAL A 119 -13.52 -1.48 2.77
N ALA A 120 -13.54 -1.40 1.43
CA ALA A 120 -12.97 -0.29 0.69
C ALA A 120 -13.68 1.03 1.06
N TYR A 121 -15.00 1.04 1.15
CA TYR A 121 -15.77 2.22 1.57
C TYR A 121 -15.43 2.63 3.01
N ALA A 122 -15.34 1.66 3.94
CA ALA A 122 -14.98 1.93 5.33
C ALA A 122 -13.56 2.55 5.47
N LEU A 123 -12.58 2.07 4.70
CA LEU A 123 -11.20 2.54 4.79
C LEU A 123 -10.94 3.81 3.95
N LEU A 124 -11.46 3.89 2.73
CA LEU A 124 -11.18 4.96 1.77
C LEU A 124 -12.22 6.10 1.80
N GLY A 125 -13.37 5.89 2.47
CA GLY A 125 -14.44 6.86 2.57
C GLY A 125 -14.03 8.21 3.17
N LYS A 126 -14.76 9.26 2.77
CA LYS A 126 -14.51 10.65 3.20
C LYS A 126 -15.07 10.93 4.60
N PHE A 127 -14.61 10.19 5.60
CA PHE A 127 -15.01 10.38 7.01
C PHE A 127 -14.12 11.35 7.78
N LYS A 128 -14.61 11.81 8.95
CA LYS A 128 -13.83 12.56 9.95
C LYS A 128 -12.66 11.71 10.47
N LEU A 129 -11.57 12.35 10.91
CA LEU A 129 -10.35 11.65 11.35
C LEU A 129 -10.63 10.63 12.46
N LYS A 130 -11.42 10.99 13.49
CA LYS A 130 -11.79 10.09 14.58
C LYS A 130 -12.47 8.80 14.09
N ILE A 131 -13.41 8.94 13.14
CA ILE A 131 -14.13 7.80 12.54
C ILE A 131 -13.17 6.93 11.72
N LYS A 132 -12.28 7.55 10.94
CA LYS A 132 -11.25 6.80 10.18
C LYS A 132 -10.33 6.00 11.10
N THR A 133 -9.90 6.58 12.22
CA THR A 133 -9.08 5.90 13.22
C THR A 133 -9.84 4.71 13.78
N PHE A 134 -11.08 4.91 14.25
CA PHE A 134 -11.90 3.85 14.82
C PHE A 134 -12.16 2.71 13.83
N LEU A 135 -12.58 3.03 12.60
CA LEU A 135 -12.81 2.03 11.55
C LEU A 135 -11.54 1.23 11.22
N ALA A 136 -10.39 1.89 11.08
CA ALA A 136 -9.14 1.21 10.76
C ALA A 136 -8.67 0.28 11.88
N PHE A 137 -8.79 0.70 13.15
CA PHE A 137 -8.47 -0.15 14.30
C PHE A 137 -9.45 -1.31 14.45
N SER A 138 -10.76 -1.07 14.26
CA SER A 138 -11.78 -2.11 14.32
C SER A 138 -11.53 -3.18 13.26
N ILE A 139 -11.32 -2.77 12.00
CA ILE A 139 -11.00 -3.69 10.90
C ILE A 139 -9.70 -4.44 11.17
N LEU A 140 -8.65 -3.76 11.65
CA LEU A 140 -7.39 -4.44 11.98
C LEU A 140 -7.61 -5.50 13.07
N SER A 141 -8.32 -5.16 14.13
CA SER A 141 -8.60 -6.07 15.25
C SER A 141 -9.37 -7.30 14.77
N ILE A 142 -10.40 -7.11 13.95
CA ILE A 142 -11.18 -8.20 13.36
C ILE A 142 -10.29 -9.10 12.48
N LEU A 143 -9.46 -8.51 11.61
CA LEU A 143 -8.58 -9.28 10.72
C LEU A 143 -7.49 -10.04 11.49
N LEU A 144 -6.93 -9.45 12.54
CA LEU A 144 -5.97 -10.14 13.40
C LEU A 144 -6.63 -11.27 14.19
N LEU A 145 -7.82 -11.03 14.75
CA LEU A 145 -8.58 -12.08 15.43
C LEU A 145 -8.86 -13.24 14.48
N LEU A 146 -9.28 -12.97 13.24
CA LEU A 146 -9.49 -14.00 12.22
C LEU A 146 -8.20 -14.72 11.80
N ALA A 147 -7.06 -14.03 11.75
CA ALA A 147 -5.76 -14.68 11.49
C ALA A 147 -5.38 -15.66 12.61
N PHE A 148 -5.65 -15.30 13.88
CA PHE A 148 -5.24 -16.07 15.05
C PHE A 148 -6.34 -16.97 15.63
N SER A 149 -7.53 -17.01 15.02
CA SER A 149 -8.66 -17.81 15.50
C SER A 149 -8.49 -19.32 15.30
N GLY A 150 -7.45 -19.75 14.57
CA GLY A 150 -7.18 -21.17 14.30
C GLY A 150 -8.09 -21.80 13.25
N ILE A 151 -8.97 -21.03 12.61
CA ILE A 151 -9.84 -21.51 11.53
C ILE A 151 -8.98 -21.99 10.34
N PRO A 152 -9.17 -23.23 9.84
CA PRO A 152 -8.33 -23.80 8.77
C PRO A 152 -8.23 -22.93 7.52
N ALA A 153 -9.31 -22.22 7.18
CA ALA A 153 -9.36 -21.31 6.02
C ALA A 153 -8.39 -20.10 6.13
N TYR A 154 -7.94 -19.75 7.33
CA TYR A 154 -7.12 -18.56 7.59
C TYR A 154 -5.68 -18.87 8.04
N GLN A 155 -5.32 -20.15 8.20
CA GLN A 155 -3.99 -20.55 8.68
C GLN A 155 -2.87 -20.17 7.70
N GLU A 156 -3.15 -20.20 6.40
CA GLU A 156 -2.20 -19.86 5.34
C GLU A 156 -2.21 -18.36 4.96
N VAL A 157 -2.92 -17.53 5.72
CA VAL A 157 -3.01 -16.09 5.38
C VAL A 157 -1.67 -15.43 5.66
N ARG A 158 -0.98 -15.05 4.57
CA ARG A 158 0.28 -14.32 4.64
C ARG A 158 0.08 -12.96 5.32
N ILE A 159 0.73 -12.76 6.46
CA ILE A 159 0.70 -11.47 7.17
C ILE A 159 1.52 -10.38 6.44
N PRO A 160 2.77 -10.61 5.99
CA PRO A 160 3.59 -9.57 5.34
C PRO A 160 3.38 -9.50 3.82
N GLY A 161 2.47 -8.65 3.36
CA GLY A 161 2.30 -8.28 1.95
C GLY A 161 3.06 -7.01 1.54
N VAL A 162 2.95 -6.66 0.25
CA VAL A 162 3.61 -5.47 -0.33
C VAL A 162 3.03 -4.17 0.27
N LEU A 163 1.71 -4.10 0.45
CA LEU A 163 1.04 -2.92 1.01
C LEU A 163 1.43 -2.68 2.48
N GLN A 164 1.57 -3.76 3.26
CA GLN A 164 2.03 -3.69 4.65
C GLN A 164 3.44 -3.12 4.73
N ARG A 165 4.35 -3.57 3.86
CA ARG A 165 5.71 -3.01 3.76
C ARG A 165 5.69 -1.53 3.39
N ILE A 166 4.88 -1.15 2.38
CA ILE A 166 4.73 0.26 1.98
C ILE A 166 4.19 1.11 3.15
N ALA A 167 3.24 0.59 3.93
CA ALA A 167 2.68 1.30 5.09
C ALA A 167 3.74 1.58 6.16
N ILE A 168 4.57 0.58 6.48
CA ILE A 168 5.65 0.71 7.47
C ILE A 168 6.70 1.71 6.98
N VAL A 169 7.16 1.58 5.74
CA VAL A 169 8.14 2.50 5.14
C VAL A 169 7.58 3.92 5.13
N TYR A 170 6.33 4.12 4.70
CA TYR A 170 5.68 5.43 4.71
C TYR A 170 5.63 6.02 6.13
N LEU A 171 5.30 5.22 7.15
CA LEU A 171 5.26 5.66 8.54
C LEU A 171 6.65 6.12 9.02
N CYS A 172 7.67 5.26 8.86
CA CYS A 172 9.03 5.52 9.29
C CYS A 172 9.62 6.76 8.60
N THR A 173 9.50 6.84 7.28
CA THR A 173 9.99 7.97 6.47
C THR A 173 9.26 9.28 6.79
N SER A 174 7.95 9.25 7.02
CA SER A 174 7.18 10.44 7.39
C SER A 174 7.56 10.97 8.77
N ILE A 175 7.77 10.08 9.75
CA ILE A 175 8.23 10.45 11.10
C ILE A 175 9.67 10.97 11.04
N LEU A 176 10.55 10.30 10.31
CA LEU A 176 11.93 10.75 10.08
C LEU A 176 11.91 12.16 9.49
N TYR A 177 11.11 12.39 8.45
CA TYR A 177 11.01 13.71 7.81
C TYR A 177 10.52 14.81 8.75
N LEU A 178 9.56 14.52 9.63
CA LEU A 178 9.02 15.48 10.60
C LEU A 178 10.01 15.82 11.74
N LYS A 179 10.74 14.81 12.24
CA LYS A 179 11.60 14.97 13.44
C LYS A 179 13.02 15.42 13.10
N SER A 180 13.50 15.18 11.88
CA SER A 180 14.91 15.34 11.53
C SER A 180 15.22 16.55 10.65
N ARG A 181 16.46 17.05 10.79
CA ARG A 181 17.04 18.06 9.91
C ARG A 181 17.59 17.39 8.65
N THR A 182 17.75 18.15 7.57
CA THR A 182 18.25 17.64 6.27
C THR A 182 19.60 16.95 6.40
N LYS A 183 20.51 17.45 7.26
CA LYS A 183 21.80 16.81 7.53
C LYS A 183 21.66 15.40 8.11
N THR A 184 20.75 15.23 9.07
CA THR A 184 20.44 13.93 9.67
C THR A 184 19.81 12.98 8.65
N GLN A 185 18.97 13.49 7.74
CA GLN A 185 18.35 12.70 6.68
C GLN A 185 19.41 12.15 5.72
N ILE A 186 20.36 12.99 5.29
CA ILE A 186 21.46 12.58 4.43
C ILE A 186 22.32 11.52 5.11
N LEU A 187 22.63 11.71 6.40
CA LEU A 187 23.41 10.74 7.17
C LEU A 187 22.69 9.40 7.30
N VAL A 188 21.38 9.40 7.59
CA VAL A 188 20.58 8.16 7.64
C VAL A 188 20.55 7.45 6.29
N VAL A 189 20.39 8.19 5.19
CA VAL A 189 20.43 7.62 3.83
C VAL A 189 21.81 7.04 3.53
N ALA A 190 22.88 7.77 3.85
CA ALA A 190 24.24 7.28 3.65
C ALA A 190 24.52 6.01 4.47
N ALA A 191 24.10 5.97 5.73
CA ALA A 191 24.21 4.77 6.57
C ALA A 191 23.44 3.58 5.98
N LEU A 192 22.19 3.78 5.53
CA LEU A 192 21.39 2.72 4.91
C LEU A 192 21.95 2.20 3.58
N LEU A 193 22.67 3.04 2.84
CA LEU A 193 23.34 2.63 1.58
C LEU A 193 24.63 1.85 1.82
N LEU A 194 25.26 2.02 2.99
CA LEU A 194 26.48 1.32 3.36
C LEU A 194 26.22 -0.09 3.88
N GLY A 195 24.99 -0.38 4.34
CA GLY A 195 24.58 -1.70 4.87
C GLY A 195 24.68 -1.77 6.38
#